data_AF-A0A7W2U332-F1
#
_entry.id   AF-A0A7W2U332-F1
#
_cell.length_a   1.000
_cell.length_b   1.000
_cell.length_c   1.000
_cell.angle_alpha   90.00
_cell.angle_beta   90.00
_cell.angle_gamma   90.00
#
_symmetry.space_group_name_H-M   'P 1'
#
loop_
_entity.id
_entity.type
_entity.pdbx_description
1 polymer ?
#
loop_
_entity_poly.entity_id
_entity_poly.type
_entity_poly.pdbx_seq_one_letter_code
_entity_poly.pdbx_strand_id
1 'polypeptide(L)' 'MKNIFWDYLFESSELIENATNDKKAVYELVSARLETIELLYERSFEPVDSYEEFVAVKLIKAISQVIKK' A
#
# COMPACT_ATOMS: atom_id res chain seq x y z
N MET A 1 -9.28 16.58 -7.72
CA MET A 1 -8.61 15.42 -8.35
C MET A 1 -9.01 14.19 -7.57
N LYS A 2 -9.38 13.10 -8.23
CA LYS A 2 -9.68 11.83 -7.56
C LYS A 2 -8.35 11.32 -6.98
N ASN A 3 -8.28 11.09 -5.67
CA ASN A 3 -7.02 10.72 -5.04
C ASN A 3 -6.75 9.24 -5.29
N ILE A 4 -6.07 8.96 -6.40
CA ILE A 4 -5.74 7.61 -6.89
C ILE A 4 -5.01 6.80 -5.80
N PHE A 5 -4.24 7.46 -4.92
CA PHE A 5 -3.54 6.82 -3.82
C PHE A 5 -4.50 6.31 -2.74
N TRP A 6 -5.41 7.15 -2.24
CA TRP A 6 -6.40 6.73 -1.24
C TRP A 6 -7.38 5.68 -1.78
N ASP A 7 -7.81 5.82 -3.04
CA ASP A 7 -8.65 4.81 -3.69
C ASP A 7 -7.91 3.46 -3.73
N TYR A 8 -6.62 3.46 -4.08
CA TYR A 8 -5.80 2.25 -4.12
C TYR A 8 -5.61 1.62 -2.73
N LEU A 9 -5.40 2.44 -1.68
CA LEU A 9 -5.29 1.96 -0.31
C LEU A 9 -6.59 1.29 0.15
N PHE A 10 -7.74 1.93 -0.12
CA PHE A 10 -9.04 1.41 0.24
C PHE A 10 -9.36 0.10 -0.51
N GLU A 11 -9.13 0.05 -1.82
CA GLU A 11 -9.29 -1.20 -2.57
C GLU A 11 -8.35 -2.32 -2.06
N SER A 12 -7.14 -1.95 -1.63
CA SER A 12 -6.19 -2.90 -1.06
C SER A 12 -6.69 -3.49 0.26
N SER A 13 -7.27 -2.67 1.16
CA SER A 13 -7.82 -3.19 2.41
C SER A 13 -8.98 -4.15 2.15
N GLU A 14 -9.91 -3.78 1.27
CA GLU A 14 -11.05 -4.63 0.89
C GLU A 14 -10.59 -5.97 0.30
N LEU A 15 -9.60 -5.96 -0.59
CA LEU A 15 -9.06 -7.19 -1.19
C LEU A 15 -8.40 -8.10 -0.15
N ILE A 16 -7.69 -7.54 0.82
CA ILE A 16 -7.00 -8.30 1.86
C ILE A 16 -8.02 -8.90 2.85
N GLU A 17 -9.01 -8.11 3.27
CA GLU A 17 -10.06 -8.55 4.19
C GLU A 17 -10.92 -9.67 3.60
N ASN A 18 -11.15 -9.64 2.28
CA ASN A 18 -11.93 -10.63 1.56
C ASN A 18 -11.08 -11.79 0.98
N ALA A 19 -9.77 -11.80 1.22
CA ALA A 19 -8.90 -12.84 0.70
C ALA A 19 -9.15 -14.19 1.42
N THR A 20 -9.02 -15.29 0.68
CA THR A 20 -9.25 -16.66 1.16
C THR A 20 -8.36 -17.01 2.37
N ASN A 21 -8.75 -18.02 3.18
CA ASN A 21 -7.97 -18.49 4.33
C ASN A 21 -6.59 -19.12 4.01
N ASP A 22 -6.17 -19.16 2.75
CA ASP A 22 -4.81 -19.55 2.39
C ASP A 22 -3.82 -18.43 2.76
N LYS A 23 -3.18 -18.60 3.91
CA LYS A 23 -2.19 -17.66 4.44
C LYS A 23 -1.08 -17.34 3.46
N LYS A 24 -0.65 -18.29 2.62
CA LYS A 24 0.45 -18.07 1.66
C LYS A 24 -0.01 -17.16 0.52
N ALA A 25 -1.20 -17.43 -0.02
CA ALA A 25 -1.79 -16.61 -1.07
C ALA A 25 -2.09 -15.17 -0.58
N VAL A 26 -2.58 -15.03 0.66
CA VAL A 26 -2.79 -13.70 1.29
C VAL A 26 -1.46 -12.95 1.43
N TYR A 27 -0.39 -13.63 1.83
CA TYR A 27 0.92 -13.01 1.98
C TYR A 27 1.51 -12.50 0.67
N GLU A 28 1.39 -13.29 -0.39
CA GLU A 28 1.81 -12.92 -1.74
C GLU A 28 0.99 -11.73 -2.27
N LEU A 29 -0.33 -11.75 -2.04
CA LEU A 29 -1.23 -10.64 -2.38
C LEU A 29 -0.83 -9.35 -1.64
N VAL A 30 -0.67 -9.40 -0.31
CA VAL A 30 -0.27 -8.24 0.51
C VAL A 30 1.07 -7.70 0.02
N SER A 31 2.06 -8.57 -0.21
CA SER A 31 3.39 -8.17 -0.69
C SER A 31 3.31 -7.41 -2.02
N ALA A 32 2.56 -7.94 -3.00
CA ALA A 32 2.39 -7.31 -4.31
C ALA A 32 1.69 -5.94 -4.23
N ARG A 33 0.68 -5.81 -3.36
CA ARG A 33 -0.02 -4.53 -3.17
C ARG A 33 0.90 -3.49 -2.55
N LEU A 34 1.71 -3.87 -1.55
CA LEU A 34 2.66 -2.97 -0.88
C LEU A 34 3.74 -2.43 -1.83
N GLU A 35 4.22 -3.24 -2.77
CA GLU A 35 5.21 -2.78 -3.79
C GLU A 35 4.63 -1.72 -4.74
N THR A 36 3.36 -1.88 -5.12
CA THR A 36 2.70 -0.93 -6.02
C THR A 36 2.49 0.44 -5.36
N ILE A 37 2.33 0.48 -4.04
CA ILE A 37 2.16 1.73 -3.26
C ILE A 37 3.42 2.59 -3.33
N GLU A 38 4.62 1.97 -3.33
CA GLU A 38 5.88 2.69 -3.48
C GLU A 38 5.95 3.39 -4.85
N LEU A 39 5.56 2.68 -5.92
CA LEU A 39 5.55 3.20 -7.28
C LEU A 39 4.53 4.32 -7.48
N LEU A 40 3.34 4.20 -6.89
CA LEU A 40 2.29 5.22 -6.99
C LEU A 40 2.70 6.50 -6.25
N TYR A 41 3.36 6.37 -5.12
CA TYR A 41 3.87 7.51 -4.36
C TYR A 41 5.02 8.22 -5.08
N GLU A 42 6.04 7.50 -5.54
CA GLU A 42 7.20 8.11 -6.23
C GLU A 42 6.81 8.87 -7.50
N ARG A 43 5.75 8.44 -8.19
CA ARG A 43 5.24 9.08 -9.41
C ARG A 43 4.39 10.32 -9.16
N SER A 44 3.94 10.53 -7.92
CA SER A 44 2.96 11.57 -7.56
C SER A 44 3.51 12.66 -6.64
N PHE A 45 4.78 12.57 -6.21
CA PHE A 45 5.23 13.33 -5.05
C PHE A 45 5.90 14.69 -5.36
N GLU A 46 5.20 15.77 -4.99
CA GLU A 46 5.79 16.99 -4.45
C GLU A 46 5.65 16.96 -2.91
N PRO A 47 6.75 17.05 -2.13
CA PRO A 47 6.73 16.80 -0.67
C PRO A 47 5.89 17.71 0.22
N VAL A 48 5.23 18.70 -0.34
CA VAL A 48 4.64 19.82 0.40
C VAL A 48 3.12 19.66 0.57
N ASP A 49 2.46 18.76 -0.17
CA ASP A 49 1.01 18.83 -0.37
C ASP A 49 0.14 17.90 0.50
N SER A 50 0.66 16.82 1.12
CA SER A 50 -0.11 16.02 2.11
C SER A 50 0.78 15.22 3.09
N TYR A 51 0.70 15.58 4.37
CA TYR A 51 1.39 14.88 5.45
C TYR A 51 0.83 13.48 5.69
N GLU A 52 -0.48 13.29 5.50
CA GLU A 52 -1.19 12.02 5.66
C GLU A 52 -0.68 10.97 4.68
N GLU A 53 -0.48 11.34 3.43
CA GLU A 53 0.07 10.44 2.40
C GLU A 53 1.52 10.07 2.71
N PHE A 54 2.34 11.04 3.15
CA PHE A 54 3.70 10.78 3.59
C PHE A 54 3.75 9.75 4.73
N VAL A 55 2.91 9.92 5.76
CA VAL A 55 2.85 8.99 6.91
C VAL A 55 2.38 7.61 6.47
N ALA A 56 1.33 7.53 5.65
CA ALA A 56 0.82 6.26 5.13
C ALA A 56 1.92 5.48 4.40
N VAL A 57 2.65 6.14 3.49
CA VAL A 57 3.73 5.50 2.75
C VAL A 57 4.89 5.10 3.65
N LYS A 58 5.29 5.93 4.61
CA LYS A 58 6.33 5.57 5.58
C LYS A 58 5.98 4.29 6.34
N LEU A 59 4.74 4.17 6.81
CA LEU A 59 4.26 2.99 7.52
C LEU A 59 4.23 1.76 6.60
N ILE A 60 3.72 1.92 5.38
CA ILE A 60 3.63 0.84 4.38
C ILE A 60 5.02 0.32 3.99
N LYS A 61 6.00 1.20 3.81
CA LYS A 61 7.40 0.81 3.57
C LYS A 61 7.96 -0.01 4.72
N ALA A 62 7.72 0.39 5.96
CA ALA A 62 8.17 -0.35 7.13
C ALA A 62 7.55 -1.75 7.20
N ILE A 63 6.26 -1.88 6.92
CA ILE A 63 5.55 -3.17 6.88
C ILE A 63 6.11 -4.07 5.76
N SER A 64 6.27 -3.52 4.54
CA SER A 64 6.82 -4.26 3.39
C SER A 64 8.21 -4.83 3.67
N GLN A 65 9.08 -4.05 4.33
CA GLN A 65 10.42 -4.51 4.71
C GLN A 65 10.40 -5.64 5.74
N VAL A 66 9.45 -5.63 6.68
CA VAL A 66 9.31 -6.70 7.68
C VAL A 66 8.78 -7.98 7.02
N ILE A 67 7.85 -7.86 6.07
CA ILE A 67 7.28 -8.98 5.32
C ILE A 67 8.31 -9.64 4.38
N LYS A 68 9.23 -8.86 3.81
CA LYS A 68 10.28 -9.42 2.93
C LYS A 68 11.43 -10.10 3.69
N LYS A 69 11.46 -10.01 5.02
CA LYS A 69 12.58 -10.45 5.87
C LYS A 69 12.37 -11.87 6.38
#